data_AF-A0AAU9DDT0-F1
#
_entry.id   AF-A0AAU9DDT0-F1
#
_cell.length_a   1.000
_cell.length_b   1.000
_cell.length_c   1.000
_cell.angle_alpha   90.00
_cell.angle_beta   90.00
_cell.angle_gamma   90.00
#
_symmetry.space_group_name_H-M   'P 1'
#
loop_
_entity.id
_entity.type
_entity.pdbx_description
1 polymer ?
#
loop_
_entity_poly.entity_id
_entity_poly.type
_entity_poly.pdbx_seq_one_letter_code
_entity_poly.pdbx_strand_id
1 'polypeptide(L)' 'MPMSVNALRVGKRYRLKNFGEESEFEVLEIFEDDDCRVKDIYSLEEFRLSDLTRYGVGADYDLEEA' A
#
# COMPACT_ATOMS: atom_id res chain seq x y z
N MET A 1 -3.44 15.05 -5.03
CA MET A 1 -2.07 14.99 -4.47
C MET A 1 -1.83 13.53 -4.18
N PRO A 2 -0.83 12.86 -4.78
CA PRO A 2 -0.60 11.46 -4.49
C PRO A 2 -0.25 11.33 -3.00
N MET A 3 -1.04 10.59 -2.24
CA MET A 3 -0.71 10.29 -0.86
C MET A 3 0.63 9.54 -0.86
N SER A 4 1.61 10.09 -0.16
CA SER A 4 2.89 9.40 0.02
C SER A 4 2.71 8.23 0.99
N VAL A 5 3.52 7.20 0.83
CA VAL A 5 3.67 6.03 1.71
C VAL A 5 3.64 6.40 3.21
N ASN A 6 4.24 7.55 3.54
CA ASN A 6 4.28 8.13 4.89
C ASN A 6 2.92 8.56 5.48
N ALA A 7 1.86 8.67 4.66
CA ALA A 7 0.51 9.04 5.11
C ALA A 7 -0.29 7.85 5.66
N LEU A 8 0.24 6.63 5.51
CA LEU A 8 -0.42 5.42 5.95
C LEU A 8 -0.39 5.28 7.47
N ARG A 9 -1.47 4.74 8.04
CA ARG A 9 -1.59 4.44 9.46
C ARG A 9 -1.84 2.96 9.69
N VAL A 10 -1.22 2.42 10.74
CA VAL A 10 -1.49 1.07 11.24
C VAL A 10 -2.97 0.90 11.59
N GLY A 11 -3.55 -0.24 11.20
CA GLY A 11 -4.95 -0.59 11.42
C GLY A 11 -5.93 0.08 10.44
N LYS A 12 -5.42 0.75 9.40
CA LYS A 12 -6.23 1.33 8.32
C LYS A 12 -6.05 0.53 7.03
N ARG A 13 -7.11 0.53 6.23
CA ARG A 13 -7.16 -0.12 4.92
C ARG A 13 -6.98 0.91 3.83
N TYR A 14 -6.23 0.52 2.81
CA TYR A 14 -5.92 1.36 1.69
C TYR A 14 -6.10 0.57 0.41
N ARG A 15 -6.49 1.30 -0.63
CA ARG A 15 -6.55 0.82 -2.00
C ARG A 15 -5.45 1.51 -2.79
N LEU A 16 -4.56 0.71 -3.37
CA LEU A 16 -3.51 1.13 -4.27
C LEU A 16 -3.89 0.72 -5.68
N LYS A 17 -4.02 1.69 -6.56
CA LYS A 17 -4.17 1.48 -7.99
C LYS A 17 -2.85 1.77 -8.67
N ASN A 18 -2.34 0.82 -9.44
CA ASN A 18 -1.08 0.99 -10.18
C ASN A 18 -1.12 0.20 -11.49
N PHE A 19 -0.70 0.81 -12.60
CA PHE A 19 -0.69 0.18 -13.94
C PHE A 19 -2.03 -0.47 -14.38
N GLY A 20 -3.16 -0.02 -13.84
CA GLY A 20 -4.48 -0.61 -14.11
C GLY A 20 -4.84 -1.82 -13.24
N GLU A 21 -3.97 -2.23 -12.33
CA GLU A 21 -4.27 -3.17 -11.24
C GLU A 21 -4.68 -2.41 -9.97
N GLU A 22 -5.62 -2.99 -9.23
CA GLU A 22 -6.14 -2.47 -7.97
C GLU A 22 -5.80 -3.48 -6.88
N SER A 23 -5.09 -3.05 -5.85
CA SER A 23 -4.71 -3.86 -4.70
C SER A 23 -5.25 -3.24 -3.42
N GLU A 24 -5.97 -4.02 -2.62
CA GLU A 24 -6.51 -3.56 -1.33
C GLU A 24 -5.79 -4.28 -0.19
N PHE A 25 -5.27 -3.49 0.74
CA PHE A 25 -4.51 -4.01 1.86
C PHE A 25 -4.74 -3.22 3.14
N GLU A 26 -4.55 -3.88 4.28
CA GLU A 26 -4.56 -3.30 5.61
C GLU A 26 -3.14 -3.14 6.13
N VAL A 27 -2.81 -1.98 6.69
CA VAL A 27 -1.50 -1.77 7.34
C VAL A 27 -1.50 -2.45 8.69
N LEU A 28 -0.63 -3.44 8.87
CA LEU A 28 -0.47 -4.17 10.12
C LEU A 28 0.58 -3.54 11.04
N GLU A 29 1.69 -3.07 10.48
CA GLU A 29 2.82 -2.55 11.25
C GLU A 29 3.63 -1.58 10.38
N ILE A 30 4.17 -0.52 10.98
CA ILE A 30 5.12 0.40 10.33
C ILE A 30 6.49 0.13 10.94
N PHE A 31 7.46 -0.21 10.11
CA PHE A 31 8.85 -0.41 10.51
C PHE A 31 9.58 0.93 10.53
N GLU A 32 10.66 1.01 11.31
CA GLU A 32 11.50 2.22 11.42
C GLU A 32 12.27 2.55 10.11
N ASP A 33 12.33 1.61 9.16
CA ASP A 33 13.05 1.74 7.88
C ASP A 33 12.22 2.43 6.77
N ASP A 34 11.17 3.17 7.12
CA ASP A 34 10.18 3.74 6.18
C ASP A 34 9.37 2.69 5.40
N ASP A 35 9.39 1.42 5.87
CA ASP A 35 8.64 0.32 5.27
C ASP A 35 7.43 -0.06 6.14
N CYS A 36 6.36 -0.56 5.52
CA CYS A 36 5.15 -0.95 6.23
C CYS A 36 4.79 -2.40 5.90
N ARG A 37 4.50 -3.20 6.93
CA ARG A 37 3.85 -4.50 6.76
C ARG A 37 2.38 -4.27 6.46
N VAL A 38 1.94 -4.76 5.31
CA VAL A 38 0.56 -4.68 4.87
C VAL A 38 0.04 -6.08 4.59
N LYS A 39 -1.26 -6.27 4.75
CA LYS A 39 -1.93 -7.53 4.52
C LYS A 39 -3.01 -7.35 3.47
N ASP A 40 -2.95 -8.18 2.43
CA ASP A 40 -3.97 -8.20 1.40
C ASP A 40 -5.32 -8.63 1.96
N ILE A 41 -6.38 -7.92 1.58
CA ILE A 41 -7.73 -8.24 2.03
C ILE A 41 -8.29 -9.48 1.32
N TYR A 42 -7.86 -9.74 0.09
CA TYR A 42 -8.38 -10.82 -0.75
C TYR A 42 -7.59 -12.12 -0.55
N SER A 43 -6.27 -12.06 -0.68
CA SER A 43 -5.37 -13.20 -0.54
C SER A 43 -5.03 -13.54 0.91
N LEU A 44 -5.24 -12.60 1.85
CA LEU A 44 -4.79 -12.69 3.25
C LEU A 44 -3.27 -12.82 3.40
N GLU A 45 -2.53 -12.62 2.31
CA GLU A 45 -1.07 -12.64 2.28
C GLU A 45 -0.51 -11.37 2.89
N GLU A 46 0.59 -11.50 3.60
CA GLU A 46 1.28 -10.38 4.24
C GLU A 46 2.52 -10.04 3.41
N PHE A 47 2.60 -8.80 2.95
CA PHE A 47 3.74 -8.30 2.18
C PHE A 47 4.16 -6.93 2.67
N ARG A 48 5.28 -6.47 2.15
CA ARG A 48 5.79 -5.14 2.42
C ARG A 48 5.21 -4.19 1.40
N LEU A 49 4.80 -3.02 1.86
CA LEU A 49 4.30 -1.98 0.98
C LEU A 49 5.35 -1.57 -0.05
N SER A 50 6.64 -1.57 0.30
CA SER A 50 7.72 -1.36 -0.67
C SER A 50 7.71 -2.39 -1.80
N ASP A 51 7.18 -3.60 -1.61
CA ASP A 51 7.10 -4.61 -2.67
C ASP A 51 6.04 -4.24 -3.72
N LEU A 52 4.99 -3.51 -3.34
CA LEU A 52 4.00 -2.96 -4.28
C LEU A 52 4.56 -1.78 -5.08
N THR A 53 5.43 -0.98 -4.48
CA THR A 53 6.00 0.24 -5.11
C THR A 53 7.40 0.04 -5.69
N ARG A 54 8.04 -1.12 -5.50
CA ARG A 54 9.43 -1.40 -5.96
C ARG A 54 9.60 -1.31 -7.47
N TYR A 55 8.53 -1.58 -8.23
CA TYR A 55 8.56 -1.56 -9.69
C TYR A 55 8.29 -0.17 -10.28
N GLY A 56 8.08 0.83 -9.42
CA GLY A 56 7.73 2.19 -9.80
C GLY A 56 6.22 2.44 -9.78
N VAL A 57 5.88 3.73 -9.78
CA VAL A 57 4.49 4.20 -9.82
C VAL A 57 4.14 4.59 -11.26
N GLY A 58 3.05 4.03 -11.77
CA GLY A 58 2.50 4.36 -13.08
C GLY A 58 1.83 5.74 -13.10
N ALA A 59 1.43 6.20 -14.28
CA ALA A 59 0.70 7.46 -14.42
C ALA A 59 -0.70 7.44 -13.77
N ASP A 60 -1.28 6.25 -13.59
CA ASP A 60 -2.57 6.02 -12.93
C ASP A 60 -2.40 5.68 -11.44
N TYR A 61 -1.22 5.99 -10.86
CA TYR A 61 -0.98 5.72 -9.45
C TYR A 61 -1.96 6.50 -8.58
N ASP A 62 -2.80 5.77 -7.86
CA ASP A 62 -3.72 6.32 -6.89
C ASP A 62 -3.66 5.50 -5.60
N LEU A 63 -3.59 6.19 -4.47
CA LEU A 63 -3.57 5.59 -3.15
C LEU A 63 -4.62 6.30 -2.31
N GLU A 64 -5.66 5.57 -1.93
CA GLU A 64 -6.81 6.10 -1.19
C GLU A 64 -7.13 5.23 0.04
N GLU A 65 -7.71 5.85 1.08
CA GLU A 65 -8.20 5.13 2.28
C GLU A 65 -9.58 4.52 1.99
N ALA A 66 -9.79 3.24 2.34
CA ALA A 66 -10.99 2.43 2.04
C ALA A 66 -11.88 2.10 3.26
#